data_AF-A0A2S8G7G8-F1
#
_entry.id   AF-A0A2S8G7G8-F1
#
_cell.length_a   1.000
_cell.length_b   1.000
_cell.length_c   1.000
_cell.angle_alpha   90.00
_cell.angle_beta   90.00
_cell.angle_gamma   90.00
#
_symmetry.space_group_name_H-M   'P 1'
#
loop_
_entity.id
_entity.type
_entity.pdbx_description
1 polymer ?
#
loop_
_entity_poly.entity_id
_entity_poly.type
_entity_poly.pdbx_seq_one_letter_code
_entity_poly.pdbx_strand_id
1 'polypeptide(L)'
;MSTMVDSMTSAPVGDTLPAERLRSTMIPMRLSFSWFGIRKSLTTEQRLEAAEAFGADGEVLSAGKRLIDTKHPKYKAVTNVRSRAVGLWKSVSLPFPEAGIRLIKRDDLSTIQVWMTTLKQDLQEAVSELDREFAHLKEAAQRRLGRLYNEADYPISLQGLFDLSWDWPNVEAPRYLQQLSPELYQEECRRVRSRFDDAVRMAEQAFLEELEKLVSHLSERLSGSDDGKPKIFRDSAVENLTTFFGRFRDLNIGSSEELEELVDRAQRVIGGIQPQELRDSDRLRQQVVTQLATVQSSLDGLLVDRPRRNILRRPR
;
A
#
# COMPACT_ATOMS: atom_id res chain seq x y z
N MET A 1 -18.06 13.17 57.90
CA MET A 1 -17.11 13.30 56.78
C MET A 1 -16.67 11.90 56.41
N SER A 2 -17.24 11.35 55.34
CA SER A 2 -16.94 10.01 54.84
C SER A 2 -16.61 10.17 53.35
N THR A 3 -15.33 10.08 53.01
CA THR A 3 -14.83 10.08 51.63
C THR A 3 -15.04 8.67 51.06
N MET A 4 -16.08 8.53 50.23
CA MET A 4 -16.22 7.37 49.36
C MET A 4 -15.14 7.45 48.27
N VAL A 5 -14.25 6.47 48.31
CA VAL A 5 -13.33 6.13 47.22
C VAL A 5 -14.19 5.44 46.17
N ASP A 6 -14.50 6.16 45.09
CA ASP A 6 -15.23 5.61 43.95
C ASP A 6 -14.27 4.69 43.18
N SER A 7 -14.43 3.40 43.45
CA SER A 7 -13.75 2.31 42.77
C SER A 7 -14.15 2.33 41.29
N MET A 8 -13.21 2.67 40.41
CA MET A 8 -13.32 2.40 38.98
C MET A 8 -13.45 0.89 38.78
N THR A 9 -14.69 0.43 38.66
CA THR A 9 -15.03 -0.94 38.27
C THR A 9 -14.54 -1.16 36.85
N SER A 10 -13.43 -1.89 36.71
CA SER A 10 -12.97 -2.42 35.43
C SER A 10 -14.04 -3.38 34.90
N ALA A 11 -14.75 -2.95 33.85
CA ALA A 11 -15.67 -3.81 33.12
C ALA A 11 -14.90 -5.00 32.49
N PRO A 12 -15.51 -6.18 32.38
CA PRO A 12 -14.86 -7.37 31.85
C PRO A 12 -14.49 -7.17 30.37
N VAL A 13 -13.29 -7.62 29.99
CA VAL A 13 -12.82 -7.68 28.61
C VAL A 13 -13.56 -8.82 27.89
N GLY A 14 -14.77 -8.55 27.42
CA GLY A 14 -15.59 -9.46 26.63
C GLY A 14 -16.33 -8.67 25.55
N ASP A 15 -16.07 -9.00 24.29
CA ASP A 15 -16.78 -8.56 23.09
C ASP A 15 -16.90 -7.04 22.82
N THR A 16 -15.78 -6.31 22.85
CA THR A 16 -15.73 -5.04 22.09
C THR A 16 -15.91 -5.33 20.61
N LEU A 17 -16.86 -4.66 19.94
CA LEU A 17 -17.08 -4.76 18.50
C LEU A 17 -15.76 -4.50 17.75
N PRO A 18 -15.47 -5.19 16.63
CA PRO A 18 -14.19 -5.05 15.91
C PRO A 18 -13.81 -3.61 15.56
N ALA A 19 -14.80 -2.76 15.23
CA ALA A 19 -14.58 -1.34 14.96
C ALA A 19 -14.11 -0.55 16.20
N GLU A 20 -14.60 -0.88 17.39
CA GLU A 20 -14.17 -0.25 18.64
C GLU A 20 -12.76 -0.67 19.02
N ARG A 21 -12.43 -1.95 18.80
CA ARG A 21 -11.05 -2.46 18.96
C ARG A 21 -10.09 -1.79 17.99
N LEU A 22 -10.47 -1.64 16.73
CA LEU A 22 -9.68 -0.91 15.73
C LEU A 22 -9.45 0.54 16.18
N ARG A 23 -10.49 1.22 16.67
CA ARG A 23 -10.41 2.60 17.16
C ARG A 23 -9.52 2.75 18.40
N SER A 24 -9.54 1.78 19.33
CA SER A 24 -8.78 1.84 20.58
C SER A 24 -7.33 1.38 20.47
N THR A 25 -6.99 0.56 19.48
CA THR A 25 -5.64 -0.03 19.31
C THR A 25 -4.83 0.59 18.18
N MET A 26 -5.49 1.25 17.22
CA MET A 26 -4.83 1.84 16.07
C MET A 26 -4.78 3.37 16.13
N ILE A 27 -3.90 3.95 15.33
CA ILE A 27 -3.80 5.38 15.06
C ILE A 27 -3.73 5.64 13.56
N PRO A 28 -4.39 6.70 13.07
CA PRO A 28 -4.33 7.07 11.67
C PRO A 28 -2.98 7.70 11.32
N MET A 29 -2.44 7.32 10.18
CA MET A 29 -1.22 7.86 9.61
C MET A 29 -1.46 8.22 8.14
N ARG A 30 -0.96 9.37 7.70
CA ARG A 30 -0.91 9.74 6.29
C ARG A 30 0.54 9.78 5.82
N LEU A 31 0.82 9.22 4.65
CA LEU A 31 2.11 9.29 3.99
C LEU A 31 2.01 10.19 2.75
N SER A 32 2.85 11.21 2.68
CA SER A 32 2.85 12.23 1.64
C SER A 32 4.20 12.29 0.92
N PHE A 33 4.15 12.55 -0.38
CA PHE A 33 5.33 12.67 -1.23
C PHE A 33 5.26 13.96 -2.05
N SER A 34 6.35 14.73 -2.03
CA SER A 34 6.64 15.72 -3.06
C SER A 34 7.61 15.10 -4.07
N TRP A 35 7.38 15.30 -5.37
CA TRP A 35 8.17 14.64 -6.40
C TRP A 35 8.33 15.53 -7.63
N PHE A 36 9.57 15.64 -8.13
CA PHE A 36 9.85 16.40 -9.34
C PHE A 36 9.08 15.84 -10.56
N GLY A 37 8.38 16.71 -11.27
CA GLY A 37 7.63 16.37 -12.46
C GLY A 37 8.55 16.13 -13.67
N ILE A 38 8.69 14.88 -14.09
CA ILE A 38 9.58 14.50 -15.22
C ILE A 38 8.92 14.59 -16.61
N ARG A 39 7.71 15.15 -16.71
CA ARG A 39 6.99 15.34 -17.97
C ARG A 39 6.50 16.77 -18.11
N LYS A 40 6.52 17.28 -19.34
CA LYS A 40 5.94 18.57 -19.73
C LYS A 40 5.08 18.39 -20.97
N SER A 41 3.90 19.01 -20.98
CA SER A 41 3.08 19.08 -22.19
C SER A 41 3.79 19.87 -23.28
N LEU A 42 3.55 19.49 -24.54
CA LEU A 42 4.01 20.29 -25.68
C LEU A 42 3.22 21.60 -25.75
N THR A 43 3.86 22.66 -26.27
CA THR A 43 3.15 23.91 -26.57
C THR A 43 2.11 23.68 -27.67
N THR A 44 1.18 24.62 -27.85
CA THR A 44 0.19 24.53 -28.93
C THR A 44 0.86 24.41 -30.30
N GLU A 45 1.87 25.23 -30.57
CA GLU A 45 2.64 25.19 -31.82
C GLU A 45 3.33 23.84 -32.06
N GLN A 46 4.03 23.31 -31.05
CA GLN A 46 4.69 22.00 -31.14
C GLN A 46 3.70 20.86 -31.35
N ARG A 47 2.49 21.00 -30.81
CA ARG A 47 1.41 20.02 -30.97
C ARG A 47 0.80 20.06 -32.36
N LEU A 48 0.61 21.26 -32.93
CA LEU A 48 0.17 21.43 -34.31
C LEU A 48 1.20 20.81 -35.28
N GLU A 49 2.49 21.11 -35.12
CA GLU A 49 3.57 20.51 -35.94
C GLU A 49 3.57 18.97 -35.83
N ALA A 50 3.33 18.42 -34.63
CA ALA A 50 3.22 16.97 -34.44
C ALA A 50 1.94 16.38 -35.07
N ALA A 51 0.82 17.11 -35.06
CA ALA A 51 -0.45 16.65 -35.60
C ALA A 51 -0.42 16.58 -37.14
N GLU A 52 0.27 17.51 -37.80
CA GLU A 52 0.45 17.54 -39.25
C GLU A 52 1.06 16.24 -39.79
N ALA A 53 2.04 15.66 -39.08
CA ALA A 53 2.67 14.40 -39.46
C ALA A 53 1.70 13.21 -39.56
N PHE A 54 0.53 13.30 -38.91
CA PHE A 54 -0.52 12.28 -38.93
C PHE A 54 -1.80 12.76 -39.64
N GLY A 55 -1.81 13.98 -40.20
CA GLY A 55 -3.02 14.59 -40.77
C GLY A 55 -4.15 14.75 -39.74
N ALA A 56 -3.81 14.86 -38.46
CA ALA A 56 -4.76 14.98 -37.37
C ALA A 56 -5.06 16.46 -37.05
N ASP A 57 -6.26 16.73 -36.52
CA ASP A 57 -6.56 18.01 -35.90
C ASP A 57 -5.74 18.16 -34.60
N GLY A 58 -5.01 19.27 -34.47
CA GLY A 58 -4.16 19.52 -33.31
C GLY A 58 -4.93 19.80 -32.01
N GLU A 59 -6.23 20.10 -32.07
CA GLU A 59 -7.08 20.28 -30.89
C GLU A 59 -7.44 18.95 -30.23
N VAL A 60 -7.54 17.87 -31.00
CA VAL A 60 -7.87 16.53 -30.48
C VAL A 60 -6.62 15.74 -30.06
N LEU A 61 -5.43 16.21 -30.45
CA LEU A 61 -4.16 15.61 -30.07
C LEU A 61 -3.71 16.10 -28.68
N SER A 62 -3.19 15.18 -27.86
CA SER A 62 -2.46 15.51 -26.63
C SER A 62 -1.08 14.86 -26.66
N ALA A 63 -0.04 15.62 -26.35
CA ALA A 63 1.34 15.17 -26.38
C ALA A 63 2.16 15.77 -25.23
N GLY A 64 3.16 15.02 -24.74
CA GLY A 64 4.11 15.48 -23.74
C GLY A 64 5.52 14.94 -23.97
N LYS A 65 6.53 15.71 -23.54
CA LYS A 65 7.95 15.32 -23.55
C LYS A 65 8.39 14.85 -22.17
N ARG A 66 9.36 13.93 -22.12
CA ARG A 66 10.03 13.50 -20.89
C ARG A 66 11.30 14.30 -20.70
N LEU A 67 11.47 14.88 -19.51
CA LEU A 67 12.58 15.78 -19.20
C LEU A 67 13.86 15.01 -18.84
N ILE A 68 13.74 13.98 -17.99
CA ILE A 68 14.89 13.24 -17.46
C ILE A 68 14.74 11.76 -17.81
N ASP A 69 15.88 11.08 -18.04
CA ASP A 69 15.90 9.64 -18.18
C ASP A 69 15.67 8.94 -16.82
N THR A 70 14.44 8.50 -16.59
CA THR A 70 14.06 7.79 -15.37
C THR A 70 14.64 6.37 -15.27
N LYS A 71 15.28 5.86 -16.33
CA LYS A 71 15.99 4.58 -16.28
C LYS A 71 17.39 4.73 -15.69
N HIS A 72 17.90 5.96 -15.52
CA HIS A 72 19.21 6.23 -14.95
C HIS A 72 19.33 5.62 -13.53
N PRO A 73 20.45 4.97 -13.17
CA PRO A 73 20.61 4.32 -11.87
C PRO A 73 20.35 5.24 -10.68
N LYS A 74 20.80 6.49 -10.72
CA LYS A 74 20.57 7.47 -9.64
C LYS A 74 19.09 7.86 -9.51
N TYR A 75 18.35 7.99 -10.62
CA TYR A 75 16.91 8.27 -10.56
C TYR A 75 16.12 7.05 -10.05
N LYS A 76 16.54 5.84 -10.45
CA LYS A 76 16.00 4.60 -9.90
C LYS A 76 16.25 4.50 -8.40
N ALA A 77 17.41 4.90 -7.90
CA ALA A 77 17.69 4.90 -6.46
C ALA A 77 16.69 5.76 -5.68
N VAL A 78 16.42 6.98 -6.14
CA VAL A 78 15.40 7.87 -5.56
C VAL A 78 14.01 7.21 -5.60
N THR A 79 13.63 6.62 -6.74
CA THR A 79 12.34 5.92 -6.90
C THR A 79 12.23 4.68 -5.98
N ASN A 80 13.34 3.97 -5.77
CA ASN A 80 13.39 2.78 -4.92
C ASN A 80 13.12 3.13 -3.45
N VAL A 81 13.61 4.28 -2.96
CA VAL A 81 13.29 4.75 -1.60
C VAL A 81 11.79 4.96 -1.44
N ARG A 82 11.13 5.60 -2.42
CA ARG A 82 9.67 5.76 -2.40
C ARG A 82 8.94 4.41 -2.41
N SER A 83 9.37 3.47 -3.24
CA SER A 83 8.79 2.12 -3.28
C SER A 83 8.94 1.38 -1.95
N ARG A 84 10.13 1.47 -1.32
CA ARG A 84 10.40 0.92 0.02
C ARG A 84 9.49 1.54 1.07
N ALA A 85 9.37 2.88 1.08
CA ALA A 85 8.52 3.59 2.04
C ALA A 85 7.03 3.18 1.92
N VAL A 86 6.50 3.14 0.69
CA VAL A 86 5.12 2.72 0.45
C VAL A 86 4.89 1.25 0.80
N GLY A 87 5.85 0.38 0.47
CA GLY A 87 5.80 -1.05 0.79
C GLY A 87 5.78 -1.29 2.30
N LEU A 88 6.76 -0.71 3.01
CA LEU A 88 6.85 -0.81 4.46
C LEU A 88 5.59 -0.28 5.14
N TRP A 89 5.15 0.93 4.79
CA TRP A 89 3.94 1.52 5.35
C TRP A 89 2.72 0.62 5.17
N LYS A 90 2.50 0.07 3.97
CA LYS A 90 1.39 -0.87 3.72
C LYS A 90 1.54 -2.19 4.49
N SER A 91 2.76 -2.65 4.71
CA SER A 91 3.01 -3.91 5.44
C SER A 91 2.72 -3.82 6.93
N VAL A 92 2.72 -2.62 7.52
CA VAL A 92 2.50 -2.42 8.98
C VAL A 92 1.21 -1.65 9.28
N SER A 93 0.29 -1.58 8.33
CA SER A 93 -0.95 -0.81 8.50
C SER A 93 -2.14 -1.40 7.78
N LEU A 94 -3.33 -1.06 8.26
CA LEU A 94 -4.62 -1.40 7.68
C LEU A 94 -5.16 -0.25 6.81
N PRO A 95 -5.89 -0.54 5.73
CA PRO A 95 -6.54 0.49 4.92
C PRO A 95 -7.60 1.26 5.73
N PHE A 96 -7.82 2.53 5.36
CA PHE A 96 -8.88 3.36 5.91
C PHE A 96 -9.71 3.98 4.76
N PRO A 97 -11.01 4.29 4.95
CA PRO A 97 -11.86 4.82 3.88
C PRO A 97 -11.41 6.16 3.31
N GLU A 98 -10.73 6.99 4.10
CA GLU A 98 -10.18 8.25 3.61
C GLU A 98 -8.88 8.03 2.81
N ALA A 99 -8.86 8.58 1.59
CA ALA A 99 -7.72 8.45 0.69
C ALA A 99 -6.43 8.97 1.33
N GLY A 100 -5.37 8.16 1.24
CA GLY A 100 -4.05 8.50 1.77
C GLY A 100 -3.89 8.23 3.27
N ILE A 101 -4.94 7.85 3.99
CA ILE A 101 -4.86 7.45 5.40
C ILE A 101 -4.83 5.93 5.53
N ARG A 102 -4.01 5.44 6.45
CA ARG A 102 -3.98 4.04 6.91
C ARG A 102 -3.89 4.00 8.43
N LEU A 103 -4.30 2.90 9.03
CA LEU A 103 -4.29 2.70 10.47
C LEU A 103 -3.07 1.84 10.84
N ILE A 104 -2.18 2.38 11.67
CA ILE A 104 -1.04 1.63 12.25
C ILE A 104 -1.37 1.28 13.69
N LYS A 105 -0.73 0.25 14.24
CA LYS A 105 -0.82 -0.04 15.67
C LYS A 105 -0.19 1.07 16.49
N ARG A 106 -0.82 1.38 17.63
CA ARG A 106 -0.29 2.33 18.61
C ARG A 106 1.09 1.94 19.13
N ASP A 107 1.27 0.64 19.42
CA ASP A 107 2.51 0.13 20.02
C ASP A 107 3.71 0.23 19.07
N ASP A 108 3.46 0.25 17.75
CA ASP A 108 4.50 0.34 16.71
C ASP A 108 4.93 1.78 16.40
N LEU A 109 4.33 2.79 17.05
CA LEU A 109 4.55 4.21 16.73
C LEU A 109 6.03 4.61 16.79
N SER A 110 6.76 4.16 17.82
CA SER A 110 8.17 4.49 18.01
C SER A 110 9.04 3.90 16.88
N THR A 111 8.81 2.63 16.57
CA THR A 111 9.46 1.89 15.49
C THR A 111 9.20 2.54 14.13
N ILE A 112 7.95 2.88 13.83
CA ILE A 112 7.57 3.53 12.58
C ILE A 112 8.21 4.91 12.46
N GLN A 113 8.27 5.68 13.54
CA GLN A 113 8.94 6.98 13.53
C GLN A 113 10.41 6.86 13.14
N VAL A 114 11.14 5.89 13.70
CA VAL A 114 12.55 5.63 13.35
C VAL A 114 12.68 5.24 11.87
N TRP A 115 11.84 4.34 11.38
CA TRP A 115 11.87 3.91 9.99
C TRP A 115 11.58 5.05 9.01
N MET A 116 10.58 5.88 9.30
CA MET A 116 10.21 7.00 8.44
C MET A 116 11.29 8.08 8.41
N THR A 117 11.92 8.37 9.55
CA THR A 117 13.09 9.27 9.61
C THR A 117 14.26 8.72 8.81
N THR A 118 14.54 7.42 8.91
CA THR A 118 15.60 6.74 8.14
C THR A 118 15.31 6.82 6.64
N LEU A 119 14.09 6.48 6.21
CA LEU A 119 13.69 6.58 4.80
C LEU A 119 13.75 8.02 4.27
N LYS A 120 13.48 9.02 5.11
CA LYS A 120 13.62 10.43 4.74
C LYS A 120 15.09 10.79 4.50
N GLN A 121 16.00 10.30 5.34
CA GLN A 121 17.44 10.49 5.17
C GLN A 121 17.96 9.76 3.92
N ASP A 122 17.58 8.49 3.72
CA ASP A 122 17.87 7.72 2.50
C ASP A 122 17.43 8.48 1.24
N LEU A 123 16.25 9.10 1.27
CA LEU A 123 15.73 9.89 0.15
C LEU A 123 16.60 11.12 -0.11
N GLN A 124 16.95 11.87 0.94
CA GLN A 124 17.79 13.07 0.82
C GLN A 124 19.17 12.73 0.25
N GLU A 125 19.77 11.64 0.71
CA GLU A 125 21.05 11.15 0.18
C GLU A 125 20.93 10.75 -1.30
N ALA A 126 19.93 9.93 -1.65
CA ALA A 126 19.71 9.52 -3.03
C ALA A 126 19.45 10.71 -3.97
N VAL A 127 18.79 11.76 -3.48
CA VAL A 127 18.55 13.00 -4.23
C VAL A 127 19.85 13.80 -4.39
N SER A 128 20.70 13.88 -3.36
CA SER A 128 22.05 14.48 -3.49
C SER A 128 22.89 13.77 -4.55
N GLU A 129 22.86 12.44 -4.55
CA GLU A 129 23.55 11.63 -5.55
C GLU A 129 22.99 11.82 -6.97
N LEU A 130 21.67 11.99 -7.10
CA LEU A 130 21.04 12.30 -8.38
C LEU A 130 21.37 13.73 -8.87
N ASP A 131 21.41 14.69 -7.95
CA ASP A 131 21.67 16.10 -8.26
C ASP A 131 23.08 16.31 -8.82
N ARG A 132 24.08 15.57 -8.31
CA ARG A 132 25.46 15.58 -8.84
C ARG A 132 25.53 15.14 -10.31
N GLU A 133 24.69 14.20 -10.71
CA GLU A 133 24.60 13.70 -12.10
C GLU A 133 23.63 14.53 -12.97
N PHE A 134 22.96 15.53 -12.39
CA PHE A 134 21.83 16.18 -13.04
C PHE A 134 22.24 16.99 -14.27
N ALA A 135 23.41 17.63 -14.23
CA ALA A 135 23.98 18.33 -15.38
C ALA A 135 24.16 17.40 -16.60
N HIS A 136 24.74 16.21 -16.39
CA HIS A 136 24.90 15.22 -17.46
C HIS A 136 23.56 14.66 -17.96
N LEU A 137 22.59 14.47 -17.08
CA LEU A 137 21.23 14.06 -17.48
C LEU A 137 20.56 15.13 -18.36
N LYS A 138 20.80 16.40 -18.06
CA LYS A 138 20.29 17.54 -18.82
C LYS A 138 20.95 17.65 -20.19
N GLU A 139 22.27 17.49 -20.29
CA GLU A 139 22.99 17.42 -21.57
C GLU A 139 22.52 16.24 -22.44
N ALA A 140 22.26 15.08 -21.84
CA ALA A 140 21.69 13.93 -22.54
C ALA A 140 20.26 14.23 -23.02
N ALA A 141 19.44 14.91 -22.21
CA ALA A 141 18.11 15.33 -22.57
C ALA A 141 18.11 16.35 -23.73
N GLN A 142 19.03 17.31 -23.72
CA GLN A 142 19.19 18.29 -24.80
C GLN A 142 19.45 17.60 -26.15
N ARG A 143 20.38 16.63 -26.19
CA ARG A 143 20.68 15.85 -27.38
C ARG A 143 19.48 15.04 -27.88
N ARG A 144 18.68 14.48 -26.96
CA ARG A 144 17.56 13.58 -27.30
C ARG A 144 16.28 14.31 -27.65
N LEU A 145 16.00 15.45 -27.01
CA LEU A 145 14.79 16.24 -27.23
C LEU A 145 14.92 17.18 -28.43
N GLY A 146 16.15 17.52 -28.84
CA GLY A 146 16.38 18.41 -29.98
C GLY A 146 15.62 19.72 -29.84
N ARG A 147 14.80 20.07 -30.84
CA ARG A 147 13.97 21.30 -30.85
C ARG A 147 12.94 21.37 -29.73
N LEU A 148 12.62 20.25 -29.09
CA LEU A 148 11.70 20.21 -27.94
C LEU A 148 12.40 20.54 -26.61
N TYR A 149 13.73 20.63 -26.58
CA TYR A 149 14.45 20.99 -25.36
C TYR A 149 14.18 22.46 -24.98
N ASN A 150 13.89 22.70 -23.71
CA ASN A 150 13.81 24.05 -23.15
C ASN A 150 14.52 24.07 -21.80
N GLU A 151 15.52 24.93 -21.67
CA GLU A 151 16.35 25.10 -20.47
C GLU A 151 15.50 25.42 -19.23
N ALA A 152 14.44 26.22 -19.40
CA ALA A 152 13.56 26.66 -18.32
C ALA A 152 12.68 25.53 -17.74
N ASP A 153 12.61 24.37 -18.41
CA ASP A 153 11.93 23.19 -17.86
C ASP A 153 12.76 22.48 -16.79
N TYR A 154 14.05 22.83 -16.64
CA TYR A 154 14.97 22.19 -15.72
C TYR A 154 15.33 23.15 -14.57
N PRO A 155 15.14 22.75 -13.31
CA PRO A 155 15.61 23.54 -12.17
C PRO A 155 17.14 23.62 -12.14
N ILE A 156 17.68 24.52 -11.31
CA ILE A 156 19.13 24.60 -11.07
C ILE A 156 19.61 23.39 -10.26
N SER A 157 18.80 22.94 -9.30
CA SER A 157 19.06 21.79 -8.46
C SER A 157 17.77 21.03 -8.17
N LEU A 158 17.90 19.73 -7.93
CA LEU A 158 16.83 18.82 -7.51
C LEU A 158 16.62 18.81 -5.99
N GLN A 159 17.48 19.47 -5.22
CA GLN A 159 17.33 19.60 -3.78
C GLN A 159 16.00 20.26 -3.42
N GLY A 160 15.27 19.66 -2.48
CA GLY A 160 13.94 20.13 -2.06
C GLY A 160 12.79 19.83 -3.03
N LEU A 161 13.06 19.28 -4.22
CA LEU A 161 12.00 18.88 -5.17
C LEU A 161 11.49 17.45 -4.95
N PHE A 162 12.12 16.73 -4.02
CA PHE A 162 11.72 15.42 -3.56
C PHE A 162 11.61 15.48 -2.04
N ASP A 163 10.46 15.07 -1.50
CA ASP A 163 10.26 15.00 -0.06
C ASP A 163 9.38 13.81 0.31
N LEU A 164 9.63 13.30 1.51
CA LEU A 164 8.84 12.30 2.21
C LEU A 164 8.39 12.93 3.53
N SER A 165 7.08 12.99 3.76
CA SER A 165 6.50 13.50 4.99
C SER A 165 5.34 12.64 5.46
N TRP A 166 5.05 12.70 6.76
CA TRP A 166 3.93 12.00 7.36
C TRP A 166 3.29 12.85 8.45
N ASP A 167 1.99 12.66 8.63
CA ASP A 167 1.20 13.29 9.69
C ASP A 167 0.25 12.29 10.37
N TRP A 168 -0.34 12.75 11.47
CA TRP A 168 -1.28 12.00 12.30
C TRP A 168 -2.66 12.67 12.25
N PRO A 169 -3.45 12.43 11.19
CA PRO A 169 -4.68 13.18 10.98
C PRO A 169 -5.72 12.83 12.03
N ASN A 170 -6.51 13.81 12.49
CA ASN A 170 -7.60 13.52 13.41
C ASN A 170 -8.75 12.81 12.68
N VAL A 171 -9.03 11.56 13.05
CA VAL A 171 -10.17 10.79 12.52
C VAL A 171 -11.34 10.73 13.50
N GLU A 172 -11.23 11.39 14.66
CA GLU A 172 -12.23 11.43 15.73
C GLU A 172 -13.13 12.68 15.64
N ALA A 173 -14.33 12.56 16.20
CA ALA A 173 -15.26 13.68 16.31
C ALA A 173 -14.66 14.77 17.23
N PRO A 174 -14.58 16.04 16.79
CA PRO A 174 -14.02 17.11 17.60
C PRO A 174 -14.81 17.36 18.89
N ARG A 175 -14.14 17.30 20.05
CA ARG A 175 -14.81 17.42 21.37
C ARG A 175 -15.49 18.76 21.61
N TYR A 176 -14.99 19.85 21.02
CA TYR A 176 -15.60 21.18 21.19
C TYR A 176 -17.03 21.25 20.64
N LEU A 177 -17.39 20.38 19.68
CA LEU A 177 -18.76 20.32 19.15
C LEU A 177 -19.77 19.90 20.22
N GLN A 178 -19.35 19.15 21.25
CA GLN A 178 -20.24 18.79 22.35
C GLN A 178 -20.85 20.02 23.03
N GLN A 179 -20.09 21.12 23.10
CA GLN A 179 -20.53 22.36 23.74
C GLN A 179 -21.23 23.30 22.74
N LEU A 180 -20.76 23.34 21.49
CA LEU A 180 -21.28 24.28 20.48
C LEU A 180 -22.54 23.79 19.77
N SER A 181 -22.62 22.49 19.47
CA SER A 181 -23.76 21.85 18.82
C SER A 181 -23.76 20.34 19.12
N PRO A 182 -24.48 19.90 20.17
CA PRO A 182 -24.61 18.49 20.51
C PRO A 182 -25.13 17.63 19.36
N GLU A 183 -26.03 18.17 18.53
CA GLU A 183 -26.61 17.48 17.37
C GLU A 183 -25.53 17.20 16.32
N LEU A 184 -24.71 18.21 15.99
CA LEU A 184 -23.60 18.06 15.05
C LEU A 184 -22.53 17.11 15.58
N TYR A 185 -22.24 17.16 16.88
CA TYR A 185 -21.34 16.19 17.52
C TYR A 185 -21.85 14.75 17.39
N GLN A 186 -23.15 14.52 17.61
CA GLN A 186 -23.76 13.19 17.44
C GLN A 186 -23.71 12.72 15.98
N GLU A 187 -23.92 13.61 15.02
CA GLU A 187 -23.77 13.28 13.59
C GLU A 187 -22.32 12.89 13.25
N GLU A 188 -21.34 13.67 13.70
CA GLU A 188 -19.92 13.35 13.49
C GLU A 188 -19.54 12.03 14.17
N CYS A 189 -20.05 11.73 15.37
CA CYS A 189 -19.82 10.44 16.02
C CYS A 189 -20.36 9.27 15.18
N ARG A 190 -21.54 9.41 14.57
CA ARG A 190 -22.10 8.38 13.67
C ARG A 190 -21.24 8.21 12.42
N ARG A 191 -20.75 9.30 11.82
CA ARG A 191 -19.84 9.28 10.66
C ARG A 191 -18.50 8.62 11.01
N VAL A 192 -17.94 8.90 12.19
CA VAL A 192 -16.72 8.24 12.68
C VAL A 192 -16.96 6.74 12.80
N ARG A 193 -18.03 6.32 13.48
CA ARG A 193 -18.36 4.89 13.65
C ARG A 193 -18.47 4.16 12.30
N SER A 194 -19.23 4.70 11.37
CA SER A 194 -19.36 4.14 10.02
C SER A 194 -18.02 4.00 9.30
N ARG A 195 -17.11 4.98 9.43
CA ARG A 195 -15.77 4.90 8.83
C ARG A 195 -14.92 3.79 9.44
N PHE A 196 -15.04 3.52 10.74
CA PHE A 196 -14.35 2.41 11.38
C PHE A 196 -14.96 1.06 10.98
N ASP A 197 -16.29 0.96 10.87
CA ASP A 197 -16.95 -0.23 10.33
C ASP A 197 -16.50 -0.52 8.88
N ASP A 198 -16.38 0.52 8.06
CA ASP A 198 -15.84 0.41 6.70
C ASP A 198 -14.37 -0.02 6.70
N ALA A 199 -13.56 0.52 7.62
CA ALA A 199 -12.15 0.16 7.75
C ALA A 199 -11.97 -1.32 8.12
N VAL A 200 -12.81 -1.87 8.99
CA VAL A 200 -12.85 -3.32 9.29
C VAL A 200 -13.07 -4.12 8.01
N ARG A 201 -14.12 -3.79 7.24
CA ARG A 201 -14.42 -4.50 5.98
C ARG A 201 -13.30 -4.36 4.95
N MET A 202 -12.68 -3.18 4.85
CA MET A 202 -11.54 -2.95 3.97
C MET A 202 -10.30 -3.76 4.39
N ALA A 203 -10.06 -3.91 5.69
CA ALA A 203 -8.96 -4.71 6.22
C ALA A 203 -9.16 -6.19 5.88
N GLU A 204 -10.33 -6.75 6.15
CA GLU A 204 -10.69 -8.13 5.80
C GLU A 204 -10.54 -8.38 4.31
N GLN A 205 -11.11 -7.51 3.47
CA GLN A 205 -11.00 -7.64 2.02
C GLN A 205 -9.55 -7.59 1.55
N ALA A 206 -8.73 -6.70 2.12
CA ALA A 206 -7.32 -6.60 1.76
C ALA A 206 -6.54 -7.87 2.13
N PHE A 207 -6.81 -8.47 3.29
CA PHE A 207 -6.18 -9.75 3.67
C PHE A 207 -6.66 -10.90 2.80
N LEU A 208 -7.95 -10.96 2.51
CA LEU A 208 -8.53 -12.01 1.66
C LEU A 208 -7.96 -11.97 0.23
N GLU A 209 -7.91 -10.79 -0.39
CA GLU A 209 -7.31 -10.59 -1.72
C GLU A 209 -5.81 -10.88 -1.75
N GLU A 210 -5.09 -10.59 -0.67
CA GLU A 210 -3.67 -10.87 -0.60
C GLU A 210 -3.40 -12.36 -0.41
N LEU A 211 -4.17 -13.03 0.43
CA LEU A 211 -4.10 -14.48 0.60
C LEU A 211 -4.43 -15.21 -0.71
N GLU A 212 -5.48 -14.80 -1.42
CA GLU A 212 -5.86 -15.36 -2.73
C GLU A 212 -4.71 -15.24 -3.73
N LYS A 213 -4.10 -14.06 -3.86
CA LYS A 213 -2.94 -13.86 -4.74
C LYS A 213 -1.75 -14.73 -4.36
N LEU A 214 -1.45 -14.84 -3.07
CA LEU A 214 -0.32 -15.63 -2.59
C LEU A 214 -0.53 -17.13 -2.80
N VAL A 215 -1.72 -17.64 -2.47
CA VAL A 215 -2.10 -19.05 -2.68
C VAL A 215 -2.12 -19.38 -4.17
N SER A 216 -2.77 -18.55 -5.00
CA SER A 216 -2.80 -18.71 -6.45
C SER A 216 -1.40 -18.71 -7.05
N HIS A 217 -0.55 -17.78 -6.64
CA HIS A 217 0.85 -17.73 -7.09
C HIS A 217 1.63 -18.97 -6.68
N LEU A 218 1.50 -19.45 -5.44
CA LEU A 218 2.18 -20.65 -4.99
C LEU A 218 1.71 -21.89 -5.75
N SER A 219 0.39 -22.08 -5.89
CA SER A 219 -0.21 -23.16 -6.68
C SER A 219 0.30 -23.15 -8.11
N GLU A 220 0.34 -21.98 -8.77
CA GLU A 220 0.85 -21.81 -10.12
C GLU A 220 2.34 -22.21 -10.23
N ARG A 221 3.16 -21.88 -9.22
CA ARG A 221 4.59 -22.21 -9.22
C ARG A 221 4.84 -23.70 -9.01
N LEU A 222 3.96 -24.37 -8.25
CA LEU A 222 4.09 -25.79 -7.92
C LEU A 222 3.45 -26.72 -8.97
N SER A 223 2.44 -26.27 -9.73
CA SER A 223 1.74 -27.12 -10.72
C SER A 223 2.49 -27.35 -12.04
N GLY A 224 3.57 -26.60 -12.32
CA GLY A 224 4.32 -26.71 -13.58
C GLY A 224 3.56 -26.10 -14.79
N SER A 225 4.02 -26.35 -16.02
CA SER A 225 3.26 -26.04 -17.25
C SER A 225 2.79 -27.32 -17.95
N ASP A 226 1.73 -27.21 -18.75
CA ASP A 226 1.23 -28.28 -19.64
C ASP A 226 2.30 -28.77 -20.65
N ASP A 227 3.38 -28.01 -20.85
CA ASP A 227 4.52 -28.31 -21.73
C ASP A 227 5.64 -29.16 -21.08
N GLY A 228 5.44 -29.65 -19.84
CA GLY A 228 6.38 -30.57 -19.19
C GLY A 228 7.69 -29.95 -18.69
N LYS A 229 7.84 -28.62 -18.70
CA LYS A 229 8.97 -27.91 -18.08
C LYS A 229 8.55 -27.29 -16.74
N PRO A 230 9.26 -27.56 -15.63
CA PRO A 230 8.90 -26.99 -14.34
C PRO A 230 9.06 -25.47 -14.34
N LYS A 231 8.03 -24.75 -13.85
CA LYS A 231 8.14 -23.31 -13.59
C LYS A 231 9.20 -23.11 -12.49
N ILE A 232 10.00 -22.05 -12.62
CA ILE A 232 11.04 -21.74 -11.63
C ILE A 232 10.36 -21.47 -10.27
N PHE A 233 10.58 -22.37 -9.32
CA PHE A 233 10.13 -22.26 -7.94
C PHE A 233 11.23 -21.64 -7.06
N ARG A 234 10.95 -20.45 -6.51
CA ARG A 234 11.87 -19.67 -5.68
C ARG A 234 11.43 -19.71 -4.21
N ASP A 235 12.39 -19.58 -3.30
CA ASP A 235 12.14 -19.57 -1.85
C ASP A 235 11.11 -18.50 -1.46
N SER A 236 11.18 -17.35 -2.15
CA SER A 236 10.27 -16.22 -1.98
C SER A 236 8.78 -16.61 -2.06
N ALA A 237 8.41 -17.68 -2.78
CA ALA A 237 7.01 -18.09 -2.88
C ALA A 237 6.45 -18.58 -1.52
N VAL A 238 7.28 -19.24 -0.70
CA VAL A 238 6.93 -19.70 0.65
C VAL A 238 7.15 -18.58 1.66
N GLU A 239 8.29 -17.88 1.58
CA GLU A 239 8.63 -16.78 2.49
C GLU A 239 7.58 -15.66 2.49
N ASN A 240 7.01 -15.33 1.33
CA ASN A 240 5.95 -14.33 1.21
C ASN A 240 4.68 -14.76 1.98
N LEU A 241 4.33 -16.05 1.96
CA LEU A 241 3.20 -16.59 2.71
C LEU A 241 3.48 -16.59 4.22
N THR A 242 4.68 -17.00 4.64
CA THR A 242 5.09 -16.92 6.05
C THR A 242 5.06 -15.49 6.56
N THR A 243 5.57 -14.53 5.77
CA THR A 243 5.53 -13.10 6.09
C THR A 243 4.10 -12.60 6.19
N PHE A 244 3.23 -13.01 5.26
CA PHE A 244 1.81 -12.70 5.30
C PHE A 244 1.15 -13.21 6.59
N PHE A 245 1.41 -14.45 7.02
CA PHE A 245 0.83 -15.01 8.23
C PHE A 245 1.26 -14.26 9.50
N GLY A 246 2.54 -13.89 9.60
CA GLY A 246 3.03 -13.05 10.69
C GLY A 246 2.32 -11.70 10.74
N ARG A 247 2.24 -11.04 9.58
CA ARG A 247 1.55 -9.75 9.46
C ARG A 247 0.05 -9.84 9.75
N PHE A 248 -0.62 -10.89 9.27
CA PHE A 248 -2.03 -11.14 9.57
C PHE A 248 -2.21 -11.26 11.08
N ARG A 249 -1.42 -12.10 11.76
CA ARG A 249 -1.50 -12.27 13.21
C ARG A 249 -1.26 -10.97 13.97
N ASP A 250 -0.28 -10.19 13.55
CA ASP A 250 -0.02 -8.90 14.17
C ASP A 250 -1.23 -7.98 13.95
N LEU A 251 -1.64 -7.73 12.72
CA LEU A 251 -2.65 -6.71 12.42
C LEU A 251 -4.10 -7.18 12.59
N ASN A 252 -4.35 -8.46 12.86
CA ASN A 252 -5.70 -9.00 12.98
C ASN A 252 -6.40 -8.39 14.20
N ILE A 253 -7.65 -8.00 13.97
CA ILE A 253 -8.54 -7.40 14.98
C ILE A 253 -9.66 -8.35 15.39
N GLY A 254 -9.65 -9.61 14.96
CA GLY A 254 -10.65 -10.61 15.36
C GLY A 254 -12.04 -10.30 14.80
N SER A 255 -12.12 -9.92 13.52
CA SER A 255 -13.36 -9.45 12.91
C SER A 255 -14.09 -10.51 12.07
N SER A 256 -13.41 -11.60 11.69
CA SER A 256 -14.00 -12.67 10.87
C SER A 256 -13.37 -14.03 11.21
N GLU A 257 -14.15 -14.89 11.86
CA GLU A 257 -13.76 -16.27 12.17
C GLU A 257 -13.47 -17.08 10.90
N GLU A 258 -14.28 -16.91 9.84
CA GLU A 258 -14.08 -17.58 8.55
C GLU A 258 -12.72 -17.25 7.91
N LEU A 259 -12.30 -15.99 7.98
CA LEU A 259 -11.01 -15.55 7.46
C LEU A 259 -9.86 -16.12 8.29
N GLU A 260 -10.01 -16.14 9.63
CA GLU A 260 -9.03 -16.76 10.54
C GLU A 260 -8.86 -18.24 10.25
N GLU A 261 -9.96 -18.99 10.13
CA GLU A 261 -9.92 -20.41 9.79
C GLU A 261 -9.22 -20.66 8.45
N LEU A 262 -9.44 -19.81 7.44
CA LEU A 262 -8.79 -19.93 6.14
C LEU A 262 -7.29 -19.67 6.22
N VAL A 263 -6.89 -18.63 6.96
CA VAL A 263 -5.49 -18.33 7.21
C VAL A 263 -4.83 -19.50 7.94
N ASP A 264 -5.47 -20.04 8.97
CA ASP A 264 -4.96 -21.19 9.72
C ASP A 264 -4.87 -22.45 8.88
N ARG A 265 -5.84 -22.70 7.99
CA ARG A 265 -5.78 -23.81 7.02
C ARG A 265 -4.59 -23.63 6.07
N ALA A 266 -4.44 -22.45 5.48
CA ALA A 266 -3.31 -22.15 4.59
C ALA A 266 -1.96 -22.28 5.31
N GLN A 267 -1.88 -21.78 6.54
CA GLN A 267 -0.68 -21.87 7.38
C GLN A 267 -0.36 -23.32 7.74
N ARG A 268 -1.35 -24.18 7.98
CA ARG A 268 -1.12 -25.62 8.23
C ARG A 268 -0.59 -26.37 7.00
N VAL A 269 -1.03 -25.98 5.80
CA VAL A 269 -0.57 -26.61 4.56
C VAL A 269 0.91 -26.32 4.28
N ILE A 270 1.36 -25.10 4.61
CA ILE A 270 2.72 -24.63 4.29
C ILE A 270 3.65 -24.69 5.49
N GLY A 271 3.09 -24.69 6.70
CA GLY A 271 3.82 -24.59 7.96
C GLY A 271 4.82 -25.72 8.13
N GLY A 272 6.07 -25.36 8.39
CA GLY A 272 7.17 -26.30 8.60
C GLY A 272 7.81 -26.84 7.32
N ILE A 273 7.26 -26.55 6.13
CA ILE A 273 7.83 -26.98 4.86
C ILE A 273 8.94 -26.01 4.43
N GLN A 274 10.15 -26.53 4.22
CA GLN A 274 11.24 -25.78 3.63
C GLN A 274 11.09 -25.75 2.10
N PRO A 275 11.40 -24.62 1.44
CA PRO A 275 11.36 -24.54 -0.02
C PRO A 275 12.15 -25.64 -0.73
N GLN A 276 13.27 -26.07 -0.14
CA GLN A 276 14.10 -27.12 -0.71
C GLN A 276 13.38 -28.49 -0.73
N GLU A 277 12.57 -28.80 0.28
CA GLU A 277 11.79 -30.05 0.31
C GLU A 277 10.76 -30.11 -0.84
N LEU A 278 10.20 -28.97 -1.23
CA LEU A 278 9.29 -28.85 -2.38
C LEU A 278 10.00 -28.97 -3.73
N ARG A 279 11.30 -28.67 -3.79
CA ARG A 279 12.13 -28.91 -4.98
C ARG A 279 12.48 -30.38 -5.12
N ASP A 280 12.80 -31.02 -4.00
CA ASP A 280 13.36 -32.37 -3.98
C ASP A 280 12.27 -33.47 -4.03
N SER A 281 11.02 -33.15 -3.68
CA SER A 281 9.92 -34.12 -3.62
C SER A 281 8.72 -33.72 -4.46
N ASP A 282 8.55 -34.37 -5.62
CA ASP A 282 7.36 -34.21 -6.47
C ASP A 282 6.07 -34.67 -5.77
N ARG A 283 6.16 -35.69 -4.91
CA ARG A 283 5.01 -36.17 -4.11
C ARG A 283 4.55 -35.09 -3.12
N LEU A 284 5.48 -34.46 -2.41
CA LEU A 284 5.16 -33.38 -1.47
C LEU A 284 4.57 -32.18 -2.23
N ARG A 285 5.14 -31.85 -3.39
CA ARG A 285 4.63 -30.79 -4.28
C ARG A 285 3.18 -31.04 -4.68
N GLN A 286 2.86 -32.24 -5.16
CA GLN A 286 1.49 -32.61 -5.54
C GLN A 286 0.54 -32.53 -4.35
N GLN A 287 0.94 -33.02 -3.18
CA GLN A 287 0.14 -32.93 -1.95
C GLN A 287 -0.19 -31.49 -1.59
N VAL A 288 0.81 -30.59 -1.59
CA VAL A 288 0.62 -29.18 -1.29
C VAL A 288 -0.28 -28.51 -2.32
N VAL A 289 -0.11 -28.78 -3.61
CA VAL A 289 -0.99 -28.26 -4.68
C VAL A 289 -2.45 -28.67 -4.44
N THR A 290 -2.71 -29.94 -4.14
CA THR A 290 -4.08 -30.41 -3.88
C THR A 290 -4.69 -29.71 -2.67
N GLN A 291 -3.94 -29.57 -1.58
CA GLN A 291 -4.42 -28.90 -0.37
C GLN A 291 -4.66 -27.39 -0.60
N LEU A 292 -3.76 -26.72 -1.33
CA LEU A 292 -3.93 -25.32 -1.70
C LEU A 292 -5.11 -25.10 -2.64
N ALA A 293 -5.42 -26.03 -3.53
CA ALA A 293 -6.61 -25.95 -4.38
C ALA A 293 -7.90 -25.95 -3.55
N THR A 294 -7.95 -26.72 -2.46
CA THR A 294 -9.09 -26.69 -1.52
C THR A 294 -9.21 -25.32 -0.81
N VAL A 295 -8.08 -24.77 -0.35
CA VAL A 295 -8.05 -23.43 0.26
C VAL A 295 -8.49 -22.37 -0.75
N GLN A 296 -7.98 -22.43 -1.98
CA GLN A 296 -8.34 -21.51 -3.06
C GLN A 296 -9.83 -21.54 -3.40
N SER A 297 -10.43 -22.73 -3.51
CA SER A 297 -11.87 -22.85 -3.76
C SER A 297 -12.71 -22.23 -2.65
N SER A 298 -12.28 -22.33 -1.38
CA SER A 298 -12.97 -21.67 -0.27
C SER A 298 -12.80 -20.13 -0.30
N LEU A 299 -11.62 -19.65 -0.69
CA LEU A 299 -11.35 -18.22 -0.87
C LEU A 299 -12.21 -17.61 -1.99
N ASP A 300 -12.32 -18.33 -3.12
CA ASP A 300 -13.13 -17.89 -4.25
C ASP A 300 -14.61 -17.76 -3.87
N GLY A 301 -15.14 -18.69 -3.05
CA GLY A 301 -16.50 -18.59 -2.50
C GLY A 301 -16.71 -17.30 -1.71
N LEU A 302 -15.84 -17.02 -0.73
CA LEU A 302 -15.96 -15.80 0.09
C LEU A 302 -15.78 -14.51 -0.71
N LEU A 303 -14.94 -14.52 -1.75
CA LEU A 303 -14.73 -13.36 -2.63
C LEU A 303 -15.91 -13.09 -3.56
N VAL A 304 -16.73 -14.09 -3.88
CA VAL A 304 -17.96 -13.92 -4.66
C VAL A 304 -19.06 -13.30 -3.79
N ASP A 305 -19.19 -13.76 -2.55
CA ASP A 305 -20.21 -13.28 -1.62
C ASP A 305 -19.92 -11.85 -1.10
N ARG A 306 -18.66 -11.40 -1.21
CA ARG A 306 -18.22 -10.05 -0.83
C ARG A 306 -17.98 -9.20 -2.09
N PRO A 307 -18.86 -8.24 -2.44
CA PRO A 307 -18.70 -7.44 -3.66
C PRO A 307 -17.37 -6.66 -3.64
N ARG A 308 -16.58 -6.82 -4.71
CA ARG A 308 -15.29 -6.17 -4.86
C ARG A 308 -15.45 -4.65 -4.95
N ARG A 309 -15.13 -3.97 -3.84
CA ARG A 309 -14.79 -2.53 -3.70
C ARG A 309 -15.80 -1.54 -4.31
N ASN A 310 -16.70 -1.03 -3.48
CA ASN A 310 -17.50 0.15 -3.82
C ASN A 310 -16.62 1.40 -3.71
N ILE A 311 -16.25 2.02 -4.84
CA ILE A 311 -15.45 3.26 -4.82
C ILE A 311 -16.39 4.41 -4.42
N LEU A 312 -16.44 4.71 -3.12
CA LEU A 312 -17.07 5.92 -2.61
C LEU A 312 -16.22 7.13 -3.06
N ARG A 313 -16.48 7.65 -4.27
CA ARG A 313 -16.00 8.97 -4.67
C ARG A 313 -16.75 10.01 -3.84
N ARG A 314 -16.04 10.84 -3.07
CA ARG A 314 -16.64 12.05 -2.50
C ARG A 314 -17.18 12.92 -3.64
N PRO A 315 -18.43 13.39 -3.60
CA PRO A 315 -18.85 14.49 -4.48
C PRO A 315 -17.98 15.71 -4.15
N ARG A 316 -17.56 16.41 -5.21
CA ARG A 316 -16.82 17.69 -5.11
C ARG A 316 -17.69 18.77 -4.50
#